data_AF-A0A940Q9W8-F1
#
_entry.id   AF-A0A940Q9W8-F1
#
_cell.length_a   1.000
_cell.length_b   1.000
_cell.length_c   1.000
_cell.angle_alpha   90.00
_cell.angle_beta   90.00
_cell.angle_gamma   90.00
#
_symmetry.space_group_name_H-M   'P 1'
#
loop_
_entity.id
_entity.type
_entity.pdbx_description
1 polymer ?
#
loop_
_entity_poly.entity_id
_entity_poly.type
_entity_poly.pdbx_seq_one_letter_code
_entity_poly.pdbx_strand_id
1 'polypeptide(L)'
;MKSILQLENVSEDNNVFRTIFKTKHVRIVYLSLATDNDYCTIIDCYYADRKQVNSESQHCSSRPKMLKSKLFPDDKLLNVISEELDKTFSRVEFVTNESSTLTQAEYIDNWKKSVDHPCRFLILVGDGRTYNGLPSRLRTRLKNKLHRSVYIELAFYKYDKCVVKQCCYYDRKYKRKGVKITPPMLLKYFFPYTKEGIIELINSELFCDFSHILMIQI
;
A
#
# COMPACT_ATOMS: atom_id res chain seq x y z
N MET A 1 -9.67 19.03 7.26
CA MET A 1 -10.64 18.34 6.39
C MET A 1 -11.42 17.36 7.25
N LYS A 2 -12.76 17.50 7.31
CA LYS A 2 -13.62 16.55 8.04
C LYS A 2 -13.91 15.36 7.10
N SER A 3 -13.61 14.13 7.55
CA SER A 3 -13.80 12.90 6.76
C SER A 3 -15.26 12.46 6.88
N ILE A 4 -15.93 12.20 5.76
CA ILE A 4 -17.30 11.69 5.70
C ILE A 4 -17.26 10.19 5.43
N LEU A 5 -18.09 9.41 6.14
CA LEU A 5 -18.26 7.98 5.86
C LEU A 5 -19.34 7.82 4.80
N GLN A 6 -18.96 7.40 3.59
CA GLN A 6 -19.91 7.12 2.51
C GLN A 6 -20.23 5.63 2.50
N LEU A 7 -21.52 5.32 2.63
CA LEU A 7 -22.08 3.97 2.61
C LEU A 7 -22.82 3.78 1.29
N GLU A 8 -22.27 2.93 0.42
CA GLU A 8 -22.83 2.64 -0.90
C GLU A 8 -23.75 1.43 -0.85
N ASN A 9 -24.93 1.52 -1.46
CA ASN A 9 -25.86 0.40 -1.50
C ASN A 9 -25.35 -0.73 -2.41
N VAL A 10 -25.47 -1.98 -1.95
CA VAL A 10 -25.10 -3.19 -2.70
C VAL A 10 -26.22 -3.64 -3.65
N SER A 11 -27.49 -3.34 -3.37
CA SER A 11 -28.62 -3.72 -4.23
C SER A 11 -29.85 -2.84 -3.95
N GLU A 12 -30.65 -2.56 -4.97
CA GLU A 12 -31.80 -1.63 -4.88
C GLU A 12 -32.86 -2.07 -3.85
N ASP A 13 -32.98 -3.37 -3.58
CA ASP A 13 -33.99 -3.94 -2.68
C ASP A 13 -33.46 -4.27 -1.26
N ASN A 14 -32.15 -4.19 -1.04
CA ASN A 14 -31.54 -4.61 0.22
C ASN A 14 -30.98 -3.41 1.00
N ASN A 15 -31.29 -3.36 2.30
CA ASN A 15 -30.69 -2.42 3.25
C ASN A 15 -29.21 -2.76 3.57
N VAL A 16 -28.46 -3.23 2.57
CA VAL A 16 -27.07 -3.67 2.72
C VAL A 16 -26.15 -2.66 2.07
N PHE A 17 -25.28 -2.09 2.89
CA PHE A 17 -24.33 -1.07 2.49
C PHE A 17 -22.91 -1.58 2.59
N ARG A 18 -22.05 -1.08 1.71
CA ARG A 18 -20.61 -1.32 1.76
C ARG A 18 -19.82 -0.03 1.68
N THR A 19 -18.60 -0.08 2.17
CA THR A 19 -17.66 1.05 2.12
C THR A 19 -16.22 0.56 2.22
N ILE A 20 -15.31 1.36 1.67
CA ILE A 20 -13.86 1.15 1.80
C ILE A 20 -13.20 2.44 2.28
N PHE A 21 -12.38 2.33 3.31
CA PHE A 21 -11.65 3.49 3.84
C PHE A 21 -10.25 3.13 4.35
N LYS A 22 -9.42 4.18 4.49
CA LYS A 22 -8.09 4.10 5.13
C LYS A 22 -8.18 4.47 6.61
N THR A 23 -7.70 3.58 7.49
CA THR A 23 -7.54 3.85 8.93
C THR A 23 -6.45 4.90 9.20
N LYS A 24 -6.31 5.39 10.43
CA LYS A 24 -5.20 6.30 10.78
C LYS A 24 -3.83 5.68 10.51
N HIS A 25 -3.70 4.37 10.64
CA HIS A 25 -2.49 3.60 10.34
C HIS A 25 -2.36 3.18 8.86
N VAL A 26 -3.09 3.84 7.94
CA VAL A 26 -2.98 3.65 6.49
C VAL A 26 -3.35 2.22 6.04
N ARG A 27 -4.13 1.50 6.86
CA ARG A 27 -4.69 0.19 6.47
C ARG A 27 -5.98 0.38 5.72
N ILE A 28 -6.19 -0.43 4.68
CA ILE A 28 -7.41 -0.36 3.87
C ILE A 28 -8.39 -1.37 4.44
N VAL A 29 -9.53 -0.88 4.92
CA VAL A 29 -10.60 -1.71 5.49
C VAL A 29 -11.78 -1.70 4.53
N TYR A 30 -12.26 -2.90 4.20
CA TYR A 30 -13.57 -3.11 3.61
C TYR A 30 -14.57 -3.38 4.75
N LEU A 31 -15.73 -2.74 4.68
CA LEU A 31 -16.82 -2.91 5.63
C LEU A 31 -18.13 -3.09 4.86
N SER A 32 -18.90 -4.11 5.23
CA SER A 32 -20.26 -4.38 4.76
C SER A 32 -21.19 -4.49 5.97
N LEU A 33 -22.32 -3.79 5.92
CA LEU A 33 -23.31 -3.72 6.99
C LEU A 33 -24.73 -3.77 6.44
N ALA A 34 -25.64 -4.44 7.17
CA ALA A 34 -27.08 -4.35 6.97
C ALA A 34 -27.68 -3.36 7.97
N THR A 35 -28.69 -2.60 7.56
CA THR A 35 -29.50 -1.77 8.45
C THR A 35 -30.92 -2.33 8.55
N ASP A 36 -31.40 -2.58 9.75
CA ASP A 36 -32.77 -3.03 10.01
C ASP A 36 -33.32 -2.28 11.22
N ASN A 37 -34.43 -1.56 11.03
CA ASN A 37 -35.22 -0.90 12.09
C ASN A 37 -34.35 -0.28 13.22
N ASP A 38 -33.55 0.73 12.88
CA ASP A 38 -32.62 1.47 13.77
C ASP A 38 -31.39 0.70 14.29
N TYR A 39 -31.16 -0.52 13.81
CA TYR A 39 -29.96 -1.30 14.12
C TYR A 39 -29.08 -1.52 12.89
N CYS A 40 -27.77 -1.46 13.12
CA CYS A 40 -26.74 -1.82 12.17
C CYS A 40 -26.14 -3.19 12.52
N THR A 41 -26.10 -4.09 11.53
CA THR A 41 -25.44 -5.40 11.63
C THR A 41 -24.23 -5.44 10.70
N ILE A 42 -23.04 -5.68 11.22
CA ILE A 42 -21.84 -5.87 10.38
C ILE A 42 -21.87 -7.28 9.80
N ILE A 43 -22.01 -7.37 8.47
CA ILE A 43 -22.02 -8.62 7.72
C ILE A 43 -20.59 -9.13 7.51
N ASP A 44 -19.71 -8.25 7.02
CA ASP A 44 -18.31 -8.59 6.81
C ASP A 44 -17.39 -7.38 6.96
N CYS A 45 -16.19 -7.62 7.49
CA CYS A 45 -15.18 -6.59 7.68
C CYS A 45 -13.78 -7.19 7.67
N TYR A 46 -12.91 -6.70 6.79
CA TYR A 46 -11.54 -7.19 6.67
C TYR A 46 -10.59 -6.16 6.04
N TYR A 47 -9.29 -6.39 6.24
CA TYR A 47 -8.21 -5.63 5.61
C TYR A 47 -8.03 -6.03 4.15
N ALA A 48 -8.36 -5.13 3.21
CA ALA A 48 -8.27 -5.33 1.76
C ALA A 48 -6.85 -5.14 1.19
N ASP A 49 -5.91 -4.67 2.02
CA ASP A 49 -4.48 -4.55 1.70
C ASP A 49 -3.66 -5.82 2.02
N ARG A 50 -4.27 -6.82 2.67
CA ARG A 50 -3.65 -8.12 2.93
C ARG A 50 -4.04 -9.12 1.85
N LYS A 51 -3.07 -9.90 1.35
CA LYS A 51 -3.39 -11.05 0.49
C LYS A 51 -4.23 -12.04 1.28
N GLN A 52 -5.42 -12.36 0.77
CA GLN A 52 -6.18 -13.51 1.23
C GLN A 52 -5.37 -14.75 0.84
N VAL A 53 -5.10 -15.63 1.80
CA VAL A 53 -4.46 -16.91 1.51
C VAL A 53 -5.52 -17.78 0.85
N ASN A 54 -5.26 -18.23 -0.38
CA ASN A 54 -6.13 -19.14 -1.13
C ASN A 54 -6.53 -20.32 -0.25
N SER A 55 -7.78 -20.38 0.17
CA SER A 55 -8.49 -21.57 0.63
C SER A 55 -9.94 -21.15 0.85
N GLU A 56 -10.87 -21.91 0.29
CA GLU A 56 -12.34 -21.78 0.36
C GLU A 56 -12.92 -21.95 1.79
N SER A 57 -12.10 -21.67 2.81
CA SER A 57 -12.40 -21.90 4.21
C SER A 57 -11.68 -20.90 5.12
N GLN A 58 -11.56 -19.61 4.79
CA GLN A 58 -10.86 -18.66 5.67
C GLN A 58 -11.07 -17.17 5.34
N HIS A 59 -11.99 -16.51 6.08
CA HIS A 59 -12.04 -15.05 6.20
C HIS A 59 -11.26 -14.52 7.43
N CYS A 60 -10.69 -15.38 8.28
CA CYS A 60 -10.30 -15.00 9.65
C CYS A 60 -8.97 -14.25 9.82
N SER A 61 -7.99 -14.37 8.91
CA SER A 61 -6.65 -13.79 9.12
C SER A 61 -6.53 -12.30 8.79
N SER A 62 -7.49 -11.77 8.04
CA SER A 62 -7.56 -10.37 7.62
C SER A 62 -8.60 -9.56 8.39
N ARG A 63 -9.35 -10.14 9.34
CA ARG A 63 -10.32 -9.38 10.14
C ARG A 63 -9.64 -8.49 11.19
N PRO A 64 -10.15 -7.27 11.43
CA PRO A 64 -9.70 -6.46 12.54
C PRO A 64 -9.97 -7.19 13.86
N LYS A 65 -8.91 -7.50 14.61
CA LYS A 65 -9.01 -8.25 15.88
C LYS A 65 -9.76 -7.49 16.98
N MET A 66 -9.85 -6.17 16.85
CA MET A 66 -10.55 -5.31 17.81
C MET A 66 -12.04 -5.16 17.48
N LEU A 67 -12.48 -5.62 16.30
CA LEU A 67 -13.88 -5.61 15.94
C LEU A 67 -14.62 -6.68 16.75
N LYS A 68 -15.40 -6.23 17.73
CA LYS A 68 -16.22 -7.06 18.63
C LYS A 68 -17.71 -6.83 18.39
N SER A 69 -18.08 -5.60 18.04
CA SER A 69 -19.47 -5.22 17.83
C SER A 69 -19.97 -5.74 16.48
N LYS A 70 -20.97 -6.64 16.52
CA LYS A 70 -21.62 -7.17 15.31
C LYS A 70 -23.00 -6.59 15.06
N LEU A 71 -23.72 -6.26 16.13
CA LEU A 71 -25.05 -5.65 16.10
C LEU A 71 -25.04 -4.48 17.08
N PHE A 72 -25.44 -3.30 16.62
CA PHE A 72 -25.49 -2.10 17.45
C PHE A 72 -26.51 -1.10 16.87
N PRO A 73 -27.07 -0.21 17.72
CA PRO A 73 -27.88 0.91 17.26
C PRO A 73 -27.17 1.80 16.23
N ASP A 74 -27.89 2.32 15.25
CA ASP A 74 -27.36 3.13 14.14
C ASP A 74 -26.59 4.39 14.60
N ASP A 75 -27.05 5.05 15.66
CA ASP A 75 -26.42 6.21 16.31
C ASP A 75 -24.99 5.92 16.81
N LYS A 76 -24.68 4.65 17.09
CA LYS A 76 -23.35 4.20 17.55
C LYS A 76 -22.39 3.85 16.42
N LEU A 77 -22.82 3.87 15.15
CA LEU A 77 -21.98 3.45 14.02
C LEU A 77 -20.63 4.18 13.98
N LEU A 78 -20.65 5.51 14.14
CA LEU A 78 -19.42 6.32 14.15
C LEU A 78 -18.50 5.97 15.31
N ASN A 79 -19.07 5.69 16.50
CA ASN A 79 -18.31 5.31 17.69
C ASN A 79 -17.63 3.96 17.49
N VAL A 80 -18.37 2.95 17.01
CA VAL A 80 -17.83 1.61 16.71
C VAL A 80 -16.67 1.69 15.73
N ILE A 81 -16.80 2.47 14.65
CA ILE A 81 -15.71 2.63 13.67
C ILE A 81 -14.51 3.35 14.30
N SER A 82 -14.75 4.34 15.16
CA SER A 82 -13.68 5.09 15.81
C SER A 82 -12.87 4.28 16.82
N GLU A 83 -13.56 3.45 17.63
CA GLU A 83 -12.96 2.68 18.71
C GLU A 83 -12.38 1.35 18.21
N GLU A 84 -13.07 0.67 17.28
CA GLU A 84 -12.72 -0.69 16.87
C GLU A 84 -11.93 -0.74 15.54
N LEU A 85 -12.14 0.25 14.65
CA LEU A 85 -11.48 0.32 13.33
C LEU A 85 -10.50 1.49 13.19
N ASP A 86 -10.26 2.23 14.28
CA ASP A 86 -9.29 3.33 14.38
C ASP A 86 -9.44 4.36 13.24
N LYS A 87 -10.67 4.80 13.02
CA LYS A 87 -10.99 5.87 12.07
C LYS A 87 -12.14 6.75 12.56
N THR A 88 -11.92 8.05 12.59
CA THR A 88 -12.94 9.04 12.96
C THR A 88 -13.56 9.68 11.73
N PHE A 89 -14.88 9.64 11.63
CA PHE A 89 -15.66 10.34 10.61
C PHE A 89 -16.58 11.38 11.28
N SER A 90 -16.89 12.46 10.58
CA SER A 90 -17.72 13.54 11.12
C SER A 90 -19.21 13.34 10.91
N ARG A 91 -19.59 12.60 9.87
CA ARG A 91 -20.98 12.25 9.53
C ARG A 91 -20.99 11.03 8.62
N VAL A 92 -22.17 10.43 8.48
CA VAL A 92 -22.47 9.30 7.59
C VAL A 92 -23.34 9.80 6.44
N GLU A 93 -23.05 9.37 5.22
CA GLU A 93 -23.85 9.62 4.02
C GLU A 93 -24.17 8.30 3.34
N PHE A 94 -25.45 8.09 3.04
CA PHE A 94 -25.92 6.95 2.26
C PHE A 94 -25.97 7.35 0.79
N VAL A 95 -25.31 6.58 -0.06
CA VAL A 95 -25.15 6.89 -1.48
C VAL A 95 -25.72 5.76 -2.32
N THR A 96 -26.69 6.08 -3.17
CA THR A 96 -27.23 5.20 -4.21
C THR A 96 -26.49 5.48 -5.52
N ASN A 97 -25.44 4.70 -5.78
CA ASN A 97 -24.64 4.77 -7.00
C ASN A 97 -24.89 3.53 -7.89
N GLU A 98 -24.52 3.61 -9.17
CA GLU A 98 -24.49 2.49 -10.13
C GLU A 98 -23.49 1.37 -9.75
N SER A 99 -22.75 1.55 -8.65
CA SER A 99 -21.85 0.54 -8.11
C SER A 99 -22.58 -0.69 -7.58
N SER A 100 -23.91 -0.65 -7.41
CA SER A 100 -24.75 -1.80 -7.05
C SER A 100 -24.55 -3.03 -7.96
N THR A 101 -24.15 -2.80 -9.21
CA THR A 101 -23.88 -3.89 -10.19
C THR A 101 -22.50 -4.54 -10.04
N LEU A 102 -21.57 -3.90 -9.30
CA LEU A 102 -20.19 -4.38 -9.18
C LEU A 102 -20.07 -5.48 -8.13
N THR A 103 -19.36 -6.55 -8.49
CA THR A 103 -18.93 -7.56 -7.51
C THR A 103 -18.01 -6.95 -6.45
N GLN A 104 -17.91 -7.58 -5.29
CA GLN A 104 -17.05 -7.12 -4.19
C GLN A 104 -15.58 -6.95 -4.60
N ALA A 105 -15.07 -7.84 -5.46
CA ALA A 105 -13.70 -7.78 -5.96
C ALA A 105 -13.49 -6.59 -6.91
N GLU A 106 -14.42 -6.36 -7.84
CA GLU A 106 -14.38 -5.23 -8.78
C GLU A 106 -14.51 -3.89 -8.05
N TYR A 107 -15.38 -3.82 -7.04
CA TYR A 107 -15.54 -2.63 -6.21
C TYR A 107 -14.23 -2.24 -5.50
N ILE A 108 -13.53 -3.22 -4.91
CA ILE A 108 -12.23 -2.97 -4.27
C ILE A 108 -11.16 -2.54 -5.28
N ASP A 109 -11.15 -3.13 -6.47
CA ASP A 109 -10.19 -2.77 -7.52
C ASP A 109 -10.45 -1.36 -8.06
N ASN A 110 -11.71 -1.00 -8.31
CA ASN A 110 -12.10 0.35 -8.71
C ASN A 110 -11.80 1.39 -7.64
N TRP A 111 -12.01 1.06 -6.37
CA TRP A 111 -11.59 1.93 -5.26
C TRP A 111 -10.07 2.09 -5.23
N LYS A 112 -9.30 1.02 -5.41
CA LYS A 112 -7.83 1.09 -5.47
C LYS A 112 -7.36 1.98 -6.62
N LYS A 113 -8.01 1.91 -7.78
CA LYS A 113 -7.71 2.74 -8.95
C LYS A 113 -8.06 4.22 -8.75
N SER A 114 -9.17 4.51 -8.07
CA SER A 114 -9.64 5.89 -7.82
C SER A 114 -8.90 6.57 -6.68
N VAL A 115 -8.34 5.80 -5.74
CA VAL A 115 -7.53 6.34 -4.66
C VAL A 115 -6.18 6.79 -5.21
N ASP A 116 -5.97 8.11 -5.16
CA ASP A 116 -4.68 8.73 -5.44
C ASP A 116 -3.59 8.03 -4.61
N HIS A 117 -2.67 7.38 -5.31
CA HIS A 117 -1.63 6.59 -4.67
C HIS A 117 -0.64 7.58 -4.06
N PRO A 118 -0.41 7.54 -2.73
CA PRO A 118 0.51 8.49 -2.12
C PRO A 118 1.86 8.38 -2.81
N CYS A 119 2.31 9.48 -3.44
CA CYS A 119 3.57 9.51 -4.16
C CYS A 119 4.71 9.09 -3.24
N ARG A 120 5.34 7.95 -3.55
CA ARG A 120 6.49 7.43 -2.80
C ARG A 120 7.74 7.75 -3.59
N PHE A 121 8.55 8.64 -3.03
CA PHE A 121 9.78 9.09 -3.66
C PHE A 121 10.95 8.19 -3.28
N LEU A 122 11.62 7.64 -4.28
CA LEU A 122 12.96 7.09 -4.17
C LEU A 122 13.96 8.24 -4.25
N ILE A 123 14.70 8.47 -3.17
CA ILE A 123 15.73 9.50 -3.15
C ILE A 123 17.05 8.89 -3.60
N LEU A 124 17.63 9.39 -4.69
CA LEU A 124 18.95 8.99 -5.19
C LEU A 124 19.92 10.17 -5.06
N VAL A 125 21.12 9.87 -4.57
CA VAL A 125 22.24 10.81 -4.60
C VAL A 125 23.09 10.44 -5.82
N GLY A 126 23.27 11.40 -6.72
CA GLY A 126 24.01 11.21 -7.95
C GLY A 126 25.36 11.91 -7.96
N ASP A 127 26.33 11.28 -8.63
CA ASP A 127 27.66 11.83 -8.88
C ASP A 127 28.15 11.54 -10.33
N GLY A 128 29.07 12.38 -10.79
CA GLY A 128 29.69 12.26 -12.10
C GLY A 128 28.88 12.87 -13.25
N ARG A 129 29.16 12.42 -14.48
CA ARG A 129 28.56 12.99 -15.71
C ARG A 129 27.11 12.58 -15.87
N THR A 130 26.27 13.46 -16.37
CA THR A 130 24.86 13.15 -16.64
C THR A 130 24.70 12.44 -17.99
N TYR A 131 23.98 11.33 -18.00
CA TYR A 131 23.55 10.58 -19.19
C TYR A 131 22.03 10.45 -19.17
N ASN A 132 21.35 10.94 -20.22
CA ASN A 132 19.88 10.91 -20.32
C ASN A 132 19.16 11.49 -19.08
N GLY A 133 19.70 12.57 -18.52
CA GLY A 133 19.15 13.22 -17.32
C GLY A 133 19.45 12.51 -15.99
N LEU A 134 20.25 11.43 -16.00
CA LEU A 134 20.67 10.68 -14.80
C LEU A 134 22.20 10.80 -14.57
N PRO A 135 22.66 11.17 -13.37
CA PRO A 135 24.09 11.16 -13.03
C PRO A 135 24.71 9.77 -13.12
N SER A 136 25.88 9.64 -13.76
CA SER A 136 26.57 8.38 -14.10
C SER A 136 26.73 7.38 -12.97
N ARG A 137 26.69 7.84 -11.73
CA ARG A 137 26.63 7.02 -10.53
C ARG A 137 25.48 7.51 -9.68
N LEU A 138 24.71 6.57 -9.15
CA LEU A 138 23.57 6.81 -8.29
C LEU A 138 23.69 5.92 -7.07
N ARG A 139 23.45 6.46 -5.90
CA ARG A 139 23.45 5.70 -4.65
C ARG A 139 22.28 6.10 -3.78
N THR A 140 21.78 5.13 -3.02
CA THR A 140 20.75 5.40 -2.02
C THR A 140 20.81 4.40 -0.89
N ARG A 141 20.19 4.81 0.21
CA ARG A 141 19.88 3.95 1.33
C ARG A 141 18.39 4.01 1.57
N LEU A 142 17.76 2.86 1.61
CA LEU A 142 16.33 2.72 1.79
C LEU A 142 16.01 1.64 2.81
N LYS A 143 14.79 1.68 3.34
CA LYS A 143 14.22 0.61 4.14
C LYS A 143 13.10 -0.04 3.34
N ASN A 144 13.20 -1.34 3.11
CA ASN A 144 12.20 -2.05 2.32
C ASN A 144 11.02 -2.56 3.16
N LYS A 145 10.03 -3.18 2.48
CA LYS A 145 8.85 -3.77 3.13
C LYS A 145 9.16 -4.97 4.02
N LEU A 146 10.35 -5.57 3.90
CA LEU A 146 10.83 -6.64 4.77
C LEU A 146 11.49 -6.10 6.05
N HIS A 147 11.37 -4.79 6.31
CA HIS A 147 11.99 -4.08 7.43
C HIS A 147 13.53 -4.15 7.44
N ARG A 148 14.15 -4.37 6.27
CA ARG A 148 15.60 -4.37 6.10
C ARG A 148 16.09 -3.04 5.57
N SER A 149 17.21 -2.55 6.13
CA SER A 149 17.92 -1.41 5.55
C SER A 149 18.80 -1.92 4.41
N VAL A 150 18.72 -1.31 3.25
CA VAL A 150 19.49 -1.69 2.06
C VAL A 150 20.26 -0.47 1.55
N TYR A 151 21.54 -0.66 1.24
CA TYR A 151 22.33 0.28 0.47
C TYR A 151 22.49 -0.25 -0.94
N ILE A 152 22.25 0.58 -1.93
CA ILE A 152 22.46 0.26 -3.35
C ILE A 152 23.24 1.37 -4.04
N GLU A 153 24.13 0.95 -4.92
CA GLU A 153 24.94 1.78 -5.79
C GLU A 153 24.82 1.26 -7.22
N LEU A 154 24.45 2.17 -8.11
CA LEU A 154 24.16 1.97 -9.50
C LEU A 154 25.14 2.81 -10.32
N ALA A 155 25.55 2.30 -11.48
CA ALA A 155 26.38 3.06 -12.40
C ALA A 155 25.89 2.88 -13.83
N PHE A 156 26.05 3.93 -14.63
CA PHE A 156 25.93 3.85 -16.07
C PHE A 156 26.97 2.87 -16.63
N TYR A 157 26.51 2.04 -17.54
CA TYR A 157 27.24 1.05 -18.31
C TYR A 157 26.86 1.22 -19.79
N LYS A 158 27.80 0.88 -20.68
CA LYS A 158 27.68 1.12 -22.13
C LYS A 158 26.30 0.71 -22.68
N TYR A 159 25.84 1.43 -23.72
CA TYR A 159 24.58 1.19 -24.42
C TYR A 159 23.33 1.39 -23.55
N ASP A 160 23.28 2.51 -22.81
CA ASP A 160 22.14 2.86 -21.95
C ASP A 160 21.76 1.77 -20.95
N LYS A 161 22.75 1.03 -20.44
CA LYS A 161 22.56 0.02 -19.41
C LYS A 161 23.00 0.56 -18.06
N CYS A 162 22.28 0.16 -17.02
CA CYS A 162 22.70 0.29 -15.65
C CYS A 162 23.45 -0.96 -15.24
N VAL A 163 24.41 -0.83 -14.33
CA VAL A 163 24.98 -1.93 -13.57
C VAL A 163 24.81 -1.69 -12.08
N VAL A 164 24.44 -2.73 -11.33
CA VAL A 164 24.47 -2.70 -9.87
C VAL A 164 25.92 -2.88 -9.42
N LYS A 165 26.57 -1.80 -8.97
CA LYS A 165 27.95 -1.83 -8.47
C LYS A 165 28.04 -2.44 -7.09
N GLN A 166 27.09 -2.10 -6.22
CA GLN A 166 27.01 -2.64 -4.88
C GLN A 166 25.56 -2.67 -4.44
N CYS A 167 25.14 -3.78 -3.82
CA CYS A 167 23.86 -3.85 -3.13
C CYS A 167 24.05 -4.71 -1.89
N CYS A 168 23.77 -4.18 -0.71
CA CYS A 168 23.97 -4.92 0.53
C CYS A 168 23.03 -4.47 1.64
N TYR A 169 22.72 -5.39 2.55
CA TYR A 169 22.04 -5.03 3.80
C TYR A 169 22.88 -4.06 4.62
N TYR A 170 22.26 -2.95 5.00
CA TYR A 170 22.83 -1.87 5.80
C TYR A 170 22.28 -1.89 7.25
N ASP A 171 21.76 -3.03 7.70
CA ASP A 171 21.31 -3.23 9.07
C ASP A 171 22.48 -3.03 10.06
N ARG A 172 22.18 -2.53 11.28
CA ARG A 172 23.19 -2.30 12.33
C ARG A 172 24.06 -3.54 12.61
N LYS A 173 23.46 -4.73 12.56
CA LYS A 173 24.14 -6.02 12.76
C LYS A 173 25.28 -6.24 11.76
N TYR A 174 25.06 -5.94 10.48
CA TYR A 174 26.04 -6.16 9.42
C TYR A 174 27.06 -5.02 9.37
N LYS A 175 26.58 -3.78 9.55
CA LYS A 175 27.44 -2.59 9.57
C LYS A 175 28.53 -2.68 10.66
N ARG A 176 28.17 -3.11 11.88
CA ARG A 176 29.14 -3.27 12.99
C ARG A 176 30.20 -4.34 12.72
N LYS A 177 29.87 -5.37 11.96
CA LYS A 177 30.77 -6.47 11.62
C LYS A 177 31.60 -6.20 10.36
N GLY A 178 31.36 -5.08 9.67
CA GLY A 178 32.00 -4.79 8.38
C GLY A 178 31.63 -5.77 7.26
N VAL A 179 30.57 -6.57 7.42
CA VAL A 179 30.19 -7.60 6.45
C VAL A 179 29.22 -7.02 5.43
N LYS A 180 29.51 -7.21 4.14
CA LYS A 180 28.61 -6.88 3.04
C LYS A 180 27.85 -8.14 2.63
N ILE A 181 26.55 -8.19 2.93
CA ILE A 181 25.66 -9.28 2.51
C ILE A 181 24.70 -8.75 1.46
N THR A 182 24.76 -9.28 0.25
CA THR A 182 23.83 -8.97 -0.84
C THR A 182 22.45 -9.56 -0.55
N PRO A 183 21.35 -8.82 -0.74
CA PRO A 183 20.02 -9.41 -0.68
C PRO A 183 19.90 -10.57 -1.70
N PRO A 184 19.47 -11.78 -1.28
CA PRO A 184 19.44 -12.94 -2.17
C PRO A 184 18.42 -12.81 -3.30
N MET A 185 17.53 -11.82 -3.19
CA MET A 185 16.45 -11.54 -4.13
C MET A 185 16.90 -10.61 -5.28
N LEU A 186 18.11 -10.05 -5.19
CA LEU A 186 18.70 -9.27 -6.26
C LEU A 186 19.28 -10.22 -7.33
N LEU A 187 18.63 -10.26 -8.48
CA LEU A 187 18.95 -11.16 -9.60
C LEU A 187 19.42 -10.38 -10.84
N LYS A 188 18.83 -9.21 -11.12
CA LYS A 188 19.23 -8.37 -12.25
C LYS A 188 20.40 -7.47 -11.86
N TYR A 189 21.58 -7.79 -12.39
CA TYR A 189 22.77 -6.94 -12.27
C TYR A 189 22.87 -5.89 -13.37
N PHE A 190 22.21 -6.13 -14.51
CA PHE A 190 22.14 -5.22 -15.65
C PHE A 190 20.69 -4.99 -16.07
N PHE A 191 20.33 -3.73 -16.33
CA PHE A 191 18.98 -3.32 -16.71
C PHE A 191 19.03 -1.97 -17.45
N PRO A 192 17.96 -1.49 -18.10
CA PRO A 192 17.97 -0.19 -18.78
C PRO A 192 18.29 0.97 -17.82
N TYR A 193 19.15 1.91 -18.24
CA TYR A 193 19.53 3.08 -17.47
C TYR A 193 18.51 4.21 -17.63
N THR A 194 17.32 3.98 -17.10
CA THR A 194 16.21 4.94 -17.10
C THR A 194 15.59 5.02 -15.70
N LYS A 195 14.79 6.07 -15.45
CA LYS A 195 14.10 6.22 -14.16
C LYS A 195 13.16 5.04 -13.91
N GLU A 196 12.48 4.60 -14.96
CA GLU A 196 11.54 3.48 -14.96
C GLU A 196 12.27 2.17 -14.65
N GLY A 197 13.40 1.92 -15.30
CA GLY A 197 14.22 0.72 -15.06
C GLY A 197 14.76 0.66 -13.62
N ILE A 198 15.15 1.81 -13.06
CA ILE A 198 15.59 1.91 -11.66
C ILE A 198 14.43 1.62 -10.70
N ILE A 199 13.25 2.21 -10.93
CA ILE A 199 12.05 1.95 -10.12
C ILE A 199 11.66 0.47 -10.21
N GLU A 200 11.63 -0.11 -11.41
CA GLU A 200 11.26 -1.51 -11.64
C GLU A 200 12.18 -2.45 -10.85
N LEU A 201 13.50 -2.28 -10.96
CA LEU A 201 14.48 -3.07 -10.21
C LEU A 201 14.23 -2.97 -8.71
N ILE A 202 14.14 -1.75 -8.17
CA ILE A 202 14.06 -1.52 -6.72
C ILE A 202 12.73 -2.05 -6.17
N ASN A 203 11.63 -1.86 -6.88
CA ASN A 203 10.32 -2.34 -6.43
C ASN A 203 10.22 -3.87 -6.50
N SER A 204 10.65 -4.47 -7.61
CA SER A 204 10.53 -5.92 -7.83
C SER A 204 11.54 -6.74 -7.00
N GLU A 205 12.81 -6.34 -6.96
CA GLU A 205 13.88 -7.16 -6.36
C GLU A 205 14.19 -6.80 -4.90
N LEU A 206 13.99 -5.53 -4.52
CA LEU A 206 14.24 -5.07 -3.15
C LEU A 206 12.97 -4.95 -2.31
N PHE A 207 11.81 -5.36 -2.81
CA PHE A 207 10.51 -5.32 -2.11
C PHE A 207 10.13 -3.89 -1.67
N CYS A 208 10.10 -2.97 -2.63
CA CYS A 208 9.70 -1.58 -2.44
C CYS A 208 8.43 -1.24 -3.26
N ASP A 209 7.96 0.00 -3.17
CA ASP A 209 6.83 0.52 -3.96
C ASP A 209 6.94 2.02 -4.23
N PHE A 210 8.12 2.45 -4.65
CA PHE A 210 8.34 3.82 -5.09
C PHE A 210 7.62 4.09 -6.42
N SER A 211 7.06 5.27 -6.56
CA SER A 211 6.42 5.72 -7.80
C SER A 211 7.23 6.80 -8.53
N HIS A 212 8.07 7.53 -7.81
CA HIS A 212 8.83 8.66 -8.36
C HIS A 212 10.28 8.62 -7.88
N ILE A 213 11.17 9.26 -8.64
CA ILE A 213 12.56 9.46 -8.25
C ILE A 213 12.79 10.93 -7.93
N LEU A 214 13.36 11.21 -6.76
CA LEU A 214 13.94 12.50 -6.41
C LEU A 214 15.46 12.35 -6.45
N MET A 215 16.14 13.17 -7.27
CA MET A 215 17.59 13.12 -7.39
C MET A 215 18.24 14.34 -6.75
N ILE A 216 19.34 14.09 -6.05
CA ILE A 216 20.20 15.11 -5.48
C ILE A 216 21.58 14.91 -6.10
N GLN A 217 22.10 15.92 -6.80
CA GLN A 217 23.43 15.86 -7.41
C GLN A 217 24.44 16.55 -6.51
N ILE A 218 25.61 15.91 -6.32
CA ILE A 218 26.74 16.42 -5.53
C ILE A 218 27.95 16.60 -6.45
#